data_AF-A0A3B0UQ26-F1
#
_entry.id   AF-A0A3B0UQ26-F1
#
_cell.length_a   1.000
_cell.length_b   1.000
_cell.length_c   1.000
_cell.angle_alpha   90.00
_cell.angle_beta   90.00
_cell.angle_gamma   90.00
#
_symmetry.space_group_name_H-M   'P 1'
#
loop_
_entity.id
_entity.type
_entity.pdbx_description
1 polymer ?
#
loop_
_entity_poly.entity_id
_entity_poly.type
_entity_poly.pdbx_seq_one_letter_code
_entity_poly.pdbx_strand_id
1 'polypeptide(L)'
;MKIITTLFNQFGVAVKLSVITLIMLSTQLSGQPLNKQFTVPEKSDLMGDMQQPPLFDQWEFSMTKWGSHWGQHLTNLYPEPGTWNGNSMTYYDGQRVFYQIAEYTDQQEPWYSYAQEAKRIYINYAANRINNWSGLDYSIPGYRRFSHGLYMDWALVNSPDIMESITKIRDNPAFSNPEYWGYDNPNQIWYWSNYSRDVAYALSSHVMAERAENPRNEVRVPIYIAMAFNHINEWVTGERENPDSTRHRFAPFMAGLTSEALIDYYEWEVEQGHNPDNTIPDTLRQLADYMWTATVFDGVNQGKSMWVADIGGTGYPYNDQGGTGVGAFRYEDRENPISAIDGTALLSPELNMLIAPLYAWLFKHYGDVTYIERGDLIWEGGAARTNVGWNTKTFNQNYRWSFDYIKWRNEGYENHNSNDLIFINGFE
;
A
#
# COMPACT_ATOMS: atom_id res chain seq x y z
N MET A 1 72.20 21.99 -17.59
CA MET A 1 72.66 20.62 -17.86
C MET A 1 71.87 20.14 -19.09
N LYS A 2 72.20 20.62 -20.29
CA LYS A 2 73.17 20.07 -21.26
C LYS A 2 72.88 18.61 -21.66
N ILE A 3 72.50 18.46 -22.94
CA ILE A 3 72.71 17.31 -23.84
C ILE A 3 71.70 16.17 -23.56
N ILE A 4 70.85 15.73 -24.49
CA ILE A 4 71.17 14.77 -25.57
C ILE A 4 70.22 14.97 -26.80
N THR A 5 70.79 15.53 -27.87
CA THR A 5 71.04 14.93 -29.21
C THR A 5 70.22 13.73 -29.72
N THR A 6 69.36 14.01 -30.73
CA THR A 6 69.24 13.35 -32.06
C THR A 6 68.68 11.92 -32.24
N LEU A 7 67.51 11.84 -32.93
CA LEU A 7 67.32 11.13 -34.22
C LEU A 7 65.93 11.42 -34.84
N PHE A 8 65.93 12.21 -35.92
CA PHE A 8 64.90 12.28 -36.99
C PHE A 8 65.03 11.00 -37.86
N ASN A 9 64.11 10.47 -38.68
CA ASN A 9 62.97 10.97 -39.46
C ASN A 9 62.34 9.75 -40.19
N GLN A 10 61.02 9.68 -40.37
CA GLN A 10 60.34 9.50 -41.69
C GLN A 10 58.87 9.09 -41.52
N PHE A 11 58.01 9.77 -42.30
CA PHE A 11 56.55 9.75 -42.34
C PHE A 11 55.90 10.39 -41.09
N GLY A 12 55.20 11.52 -41.15
CA GLY A 12 54.66 12.28 -42.27
C GLY A 12 53.44 13.03 -41.73
N VAL A 13 53.51 14.36 -41.77
CA VAL A 13 52.38 15.31 -41.68
C VAL A 13 51.87 15.72 -40.28
N ALA A 14 52.40 16.88 -39.88
CA ALA A 14 51.73 18.05 -39.30
C ALA A 14 50.96 17.93 -37.96
N VAL A 15 51.69 18.32 -36.91
CA VAL A 15 51.19 18.90 -35.67
C VAL A 15 51.00 20.41 -35.87
N LYS A 16 49.84 21.01 -35.54
CA LYS A 16 49.67 21.93 -34.39
C LYS A 16 48.28 22.60 -34.31
N LEU A 17 47.65 22.40 -33.15
CA LEU A 17 46.89 23.34 -32.32
C LEU A 17 46.00 24.38 -33.01
N SER A 18 44.69 24.32 -32.76
CA SER A 18 44.02 25.15 -31.72
C SER A 18 42.50 24.88 -31.70
N VAL A 19 41.95 24.78 -30.49
CA VAL A 19 40.55 25.09 -30.09
C VAL A 19 39.44 24.55 -31.01
N ILE A 20 38.65 23.57 -30.52
CA ILE A 20 37.18 23.49 -30.66
C ILE A 20 36.69 22.19 -30.00
N THR A 21 35.90 22.38 -28.94
CA THR A 21 34.76 21.57 -28.50
C THR A 21 34.96 20.07 -28.27
N LEU A 22 35.16 19.72 -27.00
CA LEU A 22 34.80 18.43 -26.43
C LEU A 22 33.35 18.12 -26.80
N ILE A 23 33.11 17.07 -27.57
CA ILE A 23 31.77 16.55 -27.85
C ILE A 23 31.23 15.99 -26.53
N MET A 24 30.59 16.85 -25.74
CA MET A 24 29.47 16.42 -24.93
C MET A 24 28.43 15.92 -25.92
N LEU A 25 28.27 14.59 -26.01
CA LEU A 25 27.05 14.02 -26.54
C LEU A 25 25.94 14.39 -25.54
N SER A 26 25.43 15.62 -25.68
CA SER A 26 24.14 16.00 -25.16
C SER A 26 23.12 15.18 -25.93
N THR A 27 22.82 13.98 -25.43
CA THR A 27 21.46 13.48 -25.57
C THR A 27 20.60 14.47 -24.81
N GLN A 28 20.09 15.48 -25.53
CA GLN A 28 18.77 16.01 -25.29
C GLN A 28 17.81 14.82 -25.43
N LEU A 29 17.75 13.99 -24.40
CA LEU A 29 16.51 13.33 -24.05
C LEU A 29 15.60 14.51 -23.67
N SER A 30 14.85 14.97 -24.66
CA SER A 30 13.62 15.70 -24.41
C SER A 30 12.92 14.96 -23.28
N GLY A 31 12.80 15.61 -22.12
CA GLY A 31 11.98 15.17 -21.01
C GLY A 31 10.53 15.15 -21.43
N GLN A 32 10.18 14.17 -22.26
CA GLN A 32 8.85 13.64 -22.29
C GLN A 32 8.76 12.81 -21.00
N PRO A 33 7.89 13.17 -20.05
CA PRO A 33 7.63 12.28 -18.92
C PRO A 33 7.30 10.90 -19.50
N LEU A 34 7.92 9.86 -18.94
CA LEU A 34 7.43 8.51 -19.17
C LEU A 34 5.98 8.55 -18.69
N ASN A 35 5.04 8.56 -19.63
CA ASN A 35 3.61 8.56 -19.34
C ASN A 35 3.20 7.16 -18.86
N LYS A 36 3.89 6.66 -17.83
CA LYS A 36 3.48 5.51 -17.04
C LYS A 36 2.35 6.03 -16.17
N GLN A 37 1.14 6.10 -16.74
CA GLN A 37 -0.07 6.43 -16.00
C GLN A 37 -0.20 5.42 -14.85
N PHE A 38 -0.22 5.93 -13.63
CA PHE A 38 -0.82 5.19 -12.53
C PHE A 38 -2.30 5.09 -12.86
N THR A 39 -2.85 3.88 -12.90
CA THR A 39 -4.29 3.71 -13.15
C THR A 39 -5.03 3.88 -11.83
N VAL A 40 -5.20 5.13 -11.40
CA VAL A 40 -6.32 5.52 -10.54
C VAL A 40 -7.50 5.83 -11.47
N PRO A 41 -8.69 5.29 -11.23
CA PRO A 41 -9.85 5.59 -12.09
C PRO A 41 -10.15 7.09 -12.07
N GLU A 42 -10.33 7.69 -13.25
CA GLU A 42 -10.84 9.06 -13.34
C GLU A 42 -12.31 9.09 -12.89
N LYS A 43 -12.80 10.23 -12.38
CA LYS A 43 -14.22 10.36 -12.03
C LYS A 43 -15.14 9.97 -13.20
N SER A 44 -14.75 10.24 -14.44
CA SER A 44 -15.45 9.84 -15.67
C SER A 44 -15.55 8.32 -15.83
N ASP A 45 -14.47 7.58 -15.58
CA ASP A 45 -14.42 6.12 -15.65
C ASP A 45 -15.29 5.48 -14.57
N LEU A 46 -15.45 6.18 -13.45
CA LEU A 46 -16.29 5.75 -12.35
C LEU A 46 -17.77 6.03 -12.58
N MET A 47 -18.13 7.08 -13.33
CA MET A 47 -19.52 7.56 -13.52
C MET A 47 -20.28 6.89 -14.69
N GLY A 48 -19.76 5.81 -15.28
CA GLY A 48 -20.54 4.95 -16.19
C GLY A 48 -21.77 4.34 -15.50
N ASP A 49 -22.67 3.68 -16.25
CA ASP A 49 -23.93 3.05 -15.77
C ASP A 49 -23.77 1.98 -14.64
N MET A 50 -22.59 1.85 -14.04
CA MET A 50 -22.28 0.96 -12.93
C MET A 50 -22.65 1.59 -11.58
N GLN A 51 -23.33 0.81 -10.74
CA GLN A 51 -23.81 1.23 -9.42
C GLN A 51 -22.62 1.62 -8.52
N GLN A 52 -22.52 2.85 -8.02
CA GLN A 52 -21.49 3.24 -7.03
C GLN A 52 -21.61 2.45 -5.71
N PRO A 53 -20.54 2.31 -4.92
CA PRO A 53 -20.65 1.69 -3.61
C PRO A 53 -21.50 2.53 -2.64
N PRO A 54 -22.05 1.94 -1.57
CA PRO A 54 -22.87 2.67 -0.60
C PRO A 54 -22.16 3.89 -0.02
N LEU A 55 -22.89 5.00 0.16
CA LEU A 55 -22.34 6.25 0.70
C LEU A 55 -21.13 6.82 -0.08
N PHE A 56 -21.03 6.53 -1.37
CA PHE A 56 -19.98 7.07 -2.24
C PHE A 56 -19.85 8.59 -2.18
N ASP A 57 -20.97 9.32 -2.26
CA ASP A 57 -20.97 10.79 -2.19
C ASP A 57 -20.38 11.32 -0.87
N GLN A 58 -20.61 10.59 0.24
CA GLN A 58 -20.05 10.94 1.55
C GLN A 58 -18.54 10.69 1.60
N TRP A 59 -18.08 9.58 1.00
CA TRP A 59 -16.65 9.30 0.84
C TRP A 59 -15.98 10.38 -0.03
N GLU A 60 -16.55 10.72 -1.20
CA GLU A 60 -16.01 11.74 -2.11
C GLU A 60 -15.96 13.13 -1.46
N PHE A 61 -17.06 13.53 -0.78
CA PHE A 61 -17.11 14.79 -0.05
C PHE A 61 -16.05 14.85 1.07
N SER A 62 -15.91 13.76 1.82
CA SER A 62 -14.96 13.68 2.93
C SER A 62 -13.51 13.70 2.44
N MET A 63 -13.23 13.03 1.33
CA MET A 63 -11.92 12.98 0.67
C MET A 63 -11.45 14.40 0.30
N THR A 64 -12.27 15.13 -0.46
CA THR A 64 -11.91 16.46 -0.95
C THR A 64 -11.87 17.50 0.16
N LYS A 65 -12.87 17.51 1.05
CA LYS A 65 -12.94 18.46 2.18
C LYS A 65 -11.75 18.30 3.13
N TRP A 66 -11.54 17.09 3.63
CA TRP A 66 -10.49 16.85 4.63
C TRP A 66 -9.11 16.73 4.01
N GLY A 67 -9.01 16.27 2.76
CA GLY A 67 -7.76 16.32 2.00
C GLY A 67 -7.28 17.76 1.86
N SER A 68 -8.16 18.69 1.48
CA SER A 68 -7.80 20.11 1.38
C SER A 68 -7.37 20.66 2.73
N HIS A 69 -8.11 20.34 3.80
CA HIS A 69 -7.77 20.75 5.16
C HIS A 69 -6.38 20.26 5.59
N TRP A 70 -6.09 18.96 5.43
CA TRP A 70 -4.81 18.38 5.85
C TRP A 70 -3.65 18.78 4.95
N GLY A 71 -3.89 18.94 3.65
CA GLY A 71 -2.92 19.48 2.71
C GLY A 71 -2.51 20.91 3.07
N GLN A 72 -3.49 21.79 3.33
CA GLN A 72 -3.20 23.14 3.83
C GLN A 72 -2.47 23.10 5.18
N HIS A 73 -2.85 22.18 6.07
CA HIS A 73 -2.18 22.03 7.36
C HIS A 73 -0.71 21.61 7.20
N LEU A 74 -0.41 20.71 6.26
CA LEU A 74 0.96 20.31 5.89
C LEU A 74 1.78 21.50 5.40
N THR A 75 1.22 22.32 4.51
CA THR A 75 1.91 23.48 3.93
C THR A 75 2.08 24.64 4.90
N ASN A 76 1.12 24.86 5.81
CA ASN A 76 1.11 25.99 6.74
C ASN A 76 1.92 25.74 8.01
N LEU A 77 2.00 24.49 8.45
CA LEU A 77 3.01 24.13 9.40
C LEU A 77 4.35 24.29 8.68
N TYR A 78 5.31 24.98 9.30
CA TYR A 78 6.71 24.62 9.12
C TYR A 78 6.95 23.52 10.16
N PRO A 79 6.44 22.27 10.02
CA PRO A 79 6.73 21.29 11.03
C PRO A 79 8.23 21.08 10.96
N GLU A 80 8.93 21.45 12.03
CA GLU A 80 10.34 21.13 12.17
C GLU A 80 10.47 19.63 11.91
N PRO A 81 11.20 19.25 10.84
CA PRO A 81 11.30 17.86 10.47
C PRO A 81 11.82 17.02 11.64
N GLY A 82 11.22 15.85 11.88
CA GLY A 82 11.57 14.99 13.01
C GLY A 82 10.76 15.20 14.29
N THR A 83 9.85 16.19 14.36
CA THR A 83 8.88 16.31 15.46
C THR A 83 7.80 15.22 15.38
N TRP A 84 7.21 14.84 16.54
CA TRP A 84 6.11 13.88 16.61
C TRP A 84 4.93 14.26 15.70
N ASN A 85 4.64 15.56 15.59
CA ASN A 85 3.56 16.08 14.77
C ASN A 85 3.82 15.85 13.27
N GLY A 86 4.96 16.29 12.72
CA GLY A 86 5.27 16.07 11.29
C GLY A 86 5.32 14.59 10.90
N ASN A 87 5.91 13.74 11.74
CA ASN A 87 6.02 12.30 11.51
C ASN A 87 4.69 11.55 11.57
N SER A 88 3.66 12.13 12.19
CA SER A 88 2.30 11.56 12.22
C SER A 88 1.50 11.92 10.98
N MET A 89 1.85 13.02 10.31
CA MET A 89 1.13 13.54 9.15
C MET A 89 1.43 12.78 7.86
N THR A 90 2.57 12.11 7.77
CA THR A 90 2.95 11.27 6.62
C THR A 90 2.67 9.78 6.84
N TYR A 91 2.11 9.41 8.00
CA TYR A 91 1.75 8.03 8.31
C TYR A 91 0.72 7.51 7.31
N TYR A 92 0.80 6.24 6.90
CA TYR A 92 -0.05 5.63 5.86
C TYR A 92 0.13 6.25 4.46
N ASP A 93 1.36 6.69 4.13
CA ASP A 93 1.73 7.20 2.80
C ASP A 93 0.86 8.38 2.34
N GLY A 94 0.93 9.49 3.08
CA GLY A 94 0.18 10.72 2.73
C GLY A 94 0.52 11.27 1.34
N GLN A 95 1.73 11.01 0.82
CA GLN A 95 2.10 11.39 -0.53
C GLN A 95 1.26 10.66 -1.57
N ARG A 96 1.13 9.33 -1.46
CA ARG A 96 0.23 8.53 -2.30
C ARG A 96 -1.19 9.09 -2.28
N VAL A 97 -1.71 9.38 -1.09
CA VAL A 97 -3.08 9.86 -0.91
C VAL A 97 -3.35 11.13 -1.72
N PHE A 98 -2.49 12.14 -1.63
CA PHE A 98 -2.71 13.38 -2.38
C PHE A 98 -2.57 13.21 -3.89
N TYR A 99 -1.68 12.35 -4.37
CA TYR A 99 -1.63 12.03 -5.80
C TYR A 99 -2.88 11.33 -6.30
N GLN A 100 -3.39 10.35 -5.56
CA GLN A 100 -4.63 9.67 -5.94
C GLN A 100 -5.83 10.62 -5.96
N ILE A 101 -5.90 11.59 -5.03
CA ILE A 101 -6.95 12.63 -5.07
C ILE A 101 -6.79 13.50 -6.32
N ALA A 102 -5.56 13.88 -6.67
CA ALA A 102 -5.28 14.69 -7.85
C ALA A 102 -5.78 14.01 -9.13
N GLU A 103 -5.45 12.73 -9.29
CA GLU A 103 -5.86 11.90 -10.42
C GLU A 103 -7.37 11.70 -10.44
N TYR A 104 -7.97 11.32 -9.31
CA TYR A 104 -9.42 11.12 -9.21
C TYR A 104 -10.23 12.39 -9.55
N THR A 105 -9.77 13.56 -9.08
CA THR A 105 -10.49 14.83 -9.29
C THR A 105 -10.17 15.52 -10.61
N ASP A 106 -9.27 14.95 -11.43
CA ASP A 106 -8.67 15.60 -12.60
C ASP A 106 -8.18 17.03 -12.28
N GLN A 107 -7.53 17.16 -11.13
CA GLN A 107 -7.05 18.44 -10.62
C GLN A 107 -5.63 18.25 -10.08
N GLN A 108 -4.62 18.85 -10.72
CA GLN A 108 -3.25 18.71 -10.21
C GLN A 108 -3.02 19.57 -8.96
N GLU A 109 -3.34 20.86 -9.00
CA GLU A 109 -3.16 21.77 -7.87
C GLU A 109 -4.47 22.02 -7.12
N PRO A 110 -4.48 22.02 -5.78
CA PRO A 110 -3.31 22.09 -4.88
C PRO A 110 -2.71 20.72 -4.47
N TRP A 111 -3.23 19.63 -5.01
CA TRP A 111 -2.94 18.27 -4.55
C TRP A 111 -1.48 17.85 -4.76
N TYR A 112 -0.87 18.22 -5.90
CA TYR A 112 0.54 17.97 -6.16
C TYR A 112 1.42 18.74 -5.17
N SER A 113 1.11 20.01 -4.87
CA SER A 113 1.80 20.75 -3.81
C SER A 113 1.72 20.04 -2.45
N TYR A 114 0.56 19.48 -2.10
CA TYR A 114 0.39 18.71 -0.85
C TYR A 114 1.18 17.40 -0.87
N ALA A 115 1.21 16.69 -2.00
CA ALA A 115 2.01 15.47 -2.17
C ALA A 115 3.52 15.75 -2.01
N GLN A 116 4.01 16.84 -2.62
CA GLN A 116 5.41 17.25 -2.51
C GLN A 116 5.81 17.61 -1.08
N GLU A 117 4.92 18.28 -0.34
CA GLU A 117 5.17 18.61 1.07
C GLU A 117 5.16 17.35 1.95
N ALA A 118 4.23 16.42 1.71
CA ALA A 118 4.22 15.12 2.37
C ALA A 118 5.51 14.33 2.12
N LYS A 119 6.01 14.31 0.87
CA LYS A 119 7.32 13.73 0.51
C LYS A 119 8.44 14.38 1.30
N ARG A 120 8.52 15.72 1.29
CA ARG A 120 9.59 16.47 1.97
C ARG A 120 9.70 16.09 3.43
N ILE A 121 8.57 16.02 4.14
CA ILE A 121 8.52 15.64 5.55
C ILE A 121 8.95 14.17 5.73
N TYR A 122 8.45 13.26 4.90
CA TYR A 122 8.75 11.84 4.99
C TYR A 122 10.23 11.51 4.72
N ILE A 123 10.78 12.04 3.61
CA ILE A 123 12.18 11.83 3.23
C ILE A 123 13.11 12.44 4.27
N ASN A 124 12.80 13.62 4.80
CA ASN A 124 13.62 14.19 5.87
C ASN A 124 13.60 13.31 7.13
N TYR A 125 12.43 12.79 7.52
CA TYR A 125 12.34 11.82 8.62
C TYR A 125 13.20 10.58 8.38
N ALA A 126 13.14 10.01 7.18
CA ALA A 126 13.87 8.80 6.85
C ALA A 126 15.39 9.04 6.76
N ALA A 127 15.82 10.08 6.06
CA ALA A 127 17.23 10.43 5.90
C ALA A 127 17.92 10.73 7.24
N ASN A 128 17.20 11.32 8.21
CA ASN A 128 17.73 11.60 9.55
C ASN A 128 17.74 10.39 10.49
N ARG A 129 17.24 9.22 10.05
CA ARG A 129 17.25 7.98 10.84
C ARG A 129 18.48 7.17 10.47
N ILE A 130 19.57 7.45 11.18
CA ILE A 130 20.83 6.74 11.02
C ILE A 130 20.87 5.52 11.94
N ASN A 131 21.26 4.37 11.39
CA ASN A 131 21.58 3.19 12.17
C ASN A 131 22.95 3.37 12.85
N ASN A 132 23.00 3.38 14.18
CA ASN A 132 24.26 3.56 14.92
C ASN A 132 25.28 2.42 14.71
N TRP A 133 24.85 1.25 14.24
CA TRP A 133 25.71 0.09 14.00
C TRP A 133 26.22 0.03 12.55
N SER A 134 25.33 0.18 11.56
CA SER A 134 25.72 0.08 10.14
C SER A 134 26.10 1.42 9.51
N GLY A 135 25.77 2.55 10.14
CA GLY A 135 25.96 3.89 9.59
C GLY A 135 25.00 4.25 8.45
N LEU A 136 24.07 3.37 8.09
CA LEU A 136 23.10 3.59 7.02
C LEU A 136 22.04 4.63 7.42
N ASP A 137 21.72 5.54 6.51
CA ASP A 137 20.54 6.39 6.56
C ASP A 137 19.27 5.60 6.23
N TYR A 138 18.07 6.18 6.40
CA TYR A 138 16.79 5.51 6.12
C TYR A 138 16.53 4.26 6.98
N SER A 139 17.21 4.13 8.12
CA SER A 139 17.01 3.04 9.09
C SER A 139 15.76 3.28 9.95
N ILE A 140 14.60 3.40 9.30
CA ILE A 140 13.30 3.61 9.94
C ILE A 140 12.66 2.28 10.40
N PRO A 141 11.70 2.31 11.34
CA PRO A 141 10.89 1.13 11.67
C PRO A 141 10.12 0.60 10.45
N GLY A 142 9.95 -0.72 10.34
CA GLY A 142 9.31 -1.36 9.19
C GLY A 142 7.87 -0.88 8.95
N TYR A 143 7.11 -0.69 10.02
CA TYR A 143 5.76 -0.12 9.99
C TYR A 143 5.67 1.35 9.50
N ARG A 144 6.79 1.99 9.14
CA ARG A 144 6.87 3.34 8.55
C ARG A 144 7.50 3.35 7.15
N ARG A 145 7.62 2.19 6.50
CA ARG A 145 8.18 2.03 5.16
C ARG A 145 7.09 2.28 4.11
N PHE A 146 6.97 3.51 3.64
CA PHE A 146 5.97 3.98 2.67
C PHE A 146 6.68 4.24 1.33
N SER A 147 6.19 3.60 0.26
CA SER A 147 6.92 3.54 -1.02
C SER A 147 6.06 3.87 -2.23
N HIS A 148 4.73 3.72 -2.13
CA HIS A 148 3.81 4.01 -3.23
C HIS A 148 3.87 5.48 -3.63
N GLY A 149 3.84 6.41 -2.67
CA GLY A 149 3.92 7.84 -2.96
C GLY A 149 5.23 8.24 -3.64
N LEU A 150 6.35 7.60 -3.28
CA LEU A 150 7.65 7.84 -3.91
C LEU A 150 7.69 7.29 -5.33
N TYR A 151 7.11 6.11 -5.57
CA TYR A 151 6.94 5.58 -6.92
C TYR A 151 6.05 6.49 -7.78
N MET A 152 4.93 6.97 -7.21
CA MET A 152 4.03 7.93 -7.86
C MET A 152 4.78 9.18 -8.33
N ASP A 153 5.58 9.74 -7.43
CA ASP A 153 6.43 10.88 -7.74
C ASP A 153 7.49 10.58 -8.81
N TRP A 154 8.15 9.43 -8.70
CA TRP A 154 9.16 9.04 -9.66
C TRP A 154 8.59 8.88 -11.07
N ALA A 155 7.43 8.26 -11.28
CA ALA A 155 6.94 8.13 -12.66
C ALA A 155 6.41 9.46 -13.24
N LEU A 156 6.06 10.44 -12.41
CA LEU A 156 5.73 11.79 -12.87
C LEU A 156 6.96 12.57 -13.37
N VAL A 157 8.08 12.51 -12.65
CA VAL A 157 9.24 13.41 -12.92
C VAL A 157 10.53 12.69 -13.34
N ASN A 158 10.60 11.37 -13.20
CA ASN A 158 11.75 10.50 -13.47
C ASN A 158 13.08 11.02 -12.88
N SER A 159 13.07 11.39 -11.58
CA SER A 159 14.24 11.97 -10.92
C SER A 159 15.17 10.91 -10.31
N PRO A 160 16.50 10.98 -10.56
CA PRO A 160 17.48 10.13 -9.90
C PRO A 160 17.47 10.22 -8.37
N ASP A 161 17.14 11.38 -7.80
CA ASP A 161 17.11 11.56 -6.34
C ASP A 161 15.93 10.77 -5.72
N ILE A 162 14.79 10.72 -6.40
CA ILE A 162 13.64 9.92 -5.96
C ILE A 162 13.98 8.44 -6.08
N MET A 163 14.65 8.04 -7.16
CA MET A 163 15.14 6.67 -7.33
C MET A 163 16.06 6.24 -6.18
N GLU A 164 16.99 7.10 -5.78
CA GLU A 164 17.88 6.83 -4.64
C GLU A 164 17.06 6.66 -3.35
N SER A 165 16.09 7.53 -3.09
CA SER A 165 15.19 7.40 -1.94
C SER A 165 14.38 6.10 -1.97
N ILE A 166 13.84 5.69 -3.11
CA ILE A 166 13.11 4.42 -3.29
C ILE A 166 14.02 3.24 -2.96
N THR A 167 15.24 3.22 -3.49
CA THR A 167 16.24 2.17 -3.20
C THR A 167 16.58 2.12 -1.71
N LYS A 168 16.80 3.26 -1.07
CA LYS A 168 17.07 3.32 0.37
C LYS A 168 15.88 2.87 1.22
N ILE A 169 14.65 3.23 0.84
CA ILE A 169 13.42 2.77 1.51
C ILE A 169 13.22 1.25 1.34
N ARG A 170 13.64 0.68 0.21
CA ARG A 170 13.66 -0.77 0.00
C ARG A 170 14.68 -1.47 0.91
N ASP A 171 15.90 -0.94 0.98
CA ASP A 171 17.06 -1.69 1.49
C ASP A 171 17.48 -1.39 2.94
N ASN A 172 17.15 -0.23 3.49
CA ASN A 172 17.71 0.21 4.79
C ASN A 172 16.79 0.09 6.02
N PRO A 173 15.44 0.11 5.92
CA PRO A 173 14.59 0.02 7.10
C PRO A 173 14.72 -1.31 7.86
N ALA A 174 14.10 -1.39 9.03
CA ALA A 174 13.93 -2.68 9.70
C ALA A 174 13.25 -3.69 8.75
N PHE A 175 13.56 -4.97 8.94
CA PHE A 175 13.11 -6.09 8.11
C PHE A 175 13.74 -6.20 6.71
N SER A 176 14.71 -5.35 6.33
CA SER A 176 15.30 -5.38 4.98
C SER A 176 16.20 -6.56 4.64
N ASN A 177 16.66 -7.36 5.62
CA ASN A 177 17.59 -8.46 5.35
C ASN A 177 17.01 -9.83 5.76
N PRO A 178 15.88 -10.25 5.15
CA PRO A 178 15.18 -11.47 5.54
C PRO A 178 16.01 -12.73 5.30
N GLU A 179 17.02 -12.69 4.44
CA GLU A 179 17.95 -13.78 4.17
C GLU A 179 18.77 -14.21 5.40
N TYR A 180 19.05 -13.31 6.35
CA TYR A 180 19.76 -13.67 7.59
C TYR A 180 18.84 -14.22 8.68
N TRP A 181 17.53 -14.09 8.48
CA TRP A 181 16.48 -14.46 9.45
C TRP A 181 15.45 -15.42 8.81
N GLY A 182 15.81 -16.02 7.67
CA GLY A 182 14.97 -16.87 6.84
C GLY A 182 14.82 -18.29 7.38
N TYR A 183 14.12 -19.14 6.63
CA TYR A 183 13.62 -20.47 7.03
C TYR A 183 14.69 -21.44 7.58
N ASP A 184 15.98 -21.24 7.32
CA ASP A 184 17.03 -22.11 7.88
C ASP A 184 17.63 -21.60 9.21
N ASN A 185 17.17 -20.46 9.75
CA ASN A 185 17.65 -19.90 11.01
C ASN A 185 16.74 -20.33 12.18
N PRO A 186 17.24 -20.95 13.26
CA PRO A 186 16.42 -21.35 14.42
C PRO A 186 15.72 -20.18 15.16
N ASN A 187 16.00 -18.93 14.76
CA ASN A 187 15.33 -17.72 15.21
C ASN A 187 14.46 -17.10 14.09
N GLN A 188 13.60 -17.88 13.43
CA GLN A 188 12.67 -17.49 12.34
C GLN A 188 11.58 -16.48 12.77
N ILE A 189 11.94 -15.50 13.57
CA ILE A 189 10.98 -14.67 14.28
C ILE A 189 10.10 -13.87 13.33
N TRP A 190 10.55 -13.55 12.11
CA TRP A 190 9.76 -12.76 11.14
C TRP A 190 8.68 -13.57 10.40
N TYR A 191 8.71 -14.90 10.49
CA TYR A 191 7.61 -15.75 10.03
C TYR A 191 6.41 -15.72 10.99
N TRP A 192 6.58 -15.17 12.20
CA TRP A 192 5.46 -14.98 13.12
C TRP A 192 4.56 -13.84 12.64
N SER A 193 3.25 -14.12 12.65
CA SER A 193 2.18 -13.21 12.23
C SER A 193 2.22 -11.82 12.87
N ASN A 194 2.82 -11.65 14.05
CA ASN A 194 2.95 -10.34 14.69
C ASN A 194 3.83 -9.35 13.91
N TYR A 195 4.63 -9.82 12.95
CA TYR A 195 5.46 -8.99 12.08
C TYR A 195 4.83 -8.74 10.71
N SER A 196 3.61 -9.22 10.48
CA SER A 196 2.99 -9.20 9.14
C SER A 196 2.90 -7.80 8.54
N ARG A 197 2.59 -6.79 9.34
CA ARG A 197 2.59 -5.39 8.87
C ARG A 197 3.96 -4.93 8.35
N ASP A 198 5.02 -5.23 9.08
CA ASP A 198 6.37 -4.78 8.70
C ASP A 198 6.87 -5.53 7.46
N VAL A 199 6.53 -6.83 7.34
CA VAL A 199 6.80 -7.65 6.16
C VAL A 199 6.00 -7.20 4.93
N ALA A 200 4.72 -6.86 5.10
CA ALA A 200 3.87 -6.35 4.01
C ALA A 200 4.45 -5.07 3.40
N TYR A 201 4.87 -4.12 4.23
CA TYR A 201 5.53 -2.91 3.72
C TYR A 201 6.89 -3.21 3.09
N ALA A 202 7.64 -4.20 3.59
CA ALA A 202 8.89 -4.61 2.98
C ALA A 202 8.66 -5.16 1.56
N LEU A 203 7.73 -6.09 1.38
CA LEU A 203 7.33 -6.59 0.06
C LEU A 203 6.86 -5.45 -0.86
N SER A 204 5.96 -4.59 -0.38
CA SER A 204 5.46 -3.44 -1.14
C SER A 204 6.61 -2.55 -1.65
N SER A 205 7.61 -2.27 -0.81
CA SER A 205 8.77 -1.46 -1.21
C SER A 205 9.63 -2.09 -2.29
N HIS A 206 9.70 -3.43 -2.33
CA HIS A 206 10.38 -4.13 -3.41
C HIS A 206 9.60 -4.01 -4.73
N VAL A 207 8.27 -4.21 -4.69
CA VAL A 207 7.42 -4.04 -5.88
C VAL A 207 7.48 -2.61 -6.40
N MET A 208 7.35 -1.60 -5.53
CA MET A 208 7.41 -0.19 -5.93
C MET A 208 8.80 0.19 -6.49
N ALA A 209 9.88 -0.38 -5.93
CA ALA A 209 11.21 -0.18 -6.48
C ALA A 209 11.36 -0.79 -7.87
N GLU A 210 10.80 -1.98 -8.10
CA GLU A 210 10.82 -2.65 -9.39
C GLU A 210 9.99 -1.92 -10.46
N ARG A 211 8.80 -1.44 -10.07
CA ARG A 211 7.98 -0.54 -10.91
C ARG A 211 8.72 0.74 -11.28
N ALA A 212 9.55 1.23 -10.35
CA ALA A 212 10.51 2.31 -10.59
C ALA A 212 11.81 1.83 -11.23
N GLU A 213 11.82 0.73 -11.99
CA GLU A 213 12.98 0.30 -12.79
C GLU A 213 14.22 -0.16 -11.99
N ASN A 214 14.14 -0.29 -10.66
CA ASN A 214 15.16 -1.02 -9.94
C ASN A 214 15.10 -2.51 -10.28
N PRO A 215 16.23 -3.22 -10.33
CA PRO A 215 16.19 -4.66 -10.52
C PRO A 215 15.49 -5.35 -9.35
N ARG A 216 14.74 -6.41 -9.67
CA ARG A 216 14.16 -7.33 -8.70
C ARG A 216 15.25 -7.87 -7.77
N ASN A 217 14.94 -7.96 -6.49
CA ASN A 217 15.78 -8.70 -5.55
C ASN A 217 15.31 -10.16 -5.49
N GLU A 218 15.95 -11.01 -6.30
CA GLU A 218 15.60 -12.42 -6.49
C GLU A 218 15.73 -13.28 -5.22
N VAL A 219 16.39 -12.77 -4.18
CA VAL A 219 16.51 -13.47 -2.89
C VAL A 219 15.40 -13.04 -1.94
N ARG A 220 15.20 -11.73 -1.77
CA ARG A 220 14.31 -11.19 -0.73
C ARG A 220 12.84 -11.30 -1.08
N VAL A 221 12.47 -11.06 -2.34
CA VAL A 221 11.06 -11.06 -2.76
C VAL A 221 10.41 -12.42 -2.49
N PRO A 222 10.98 -13.57 -2.91
CA PRO A 222 10.40 -14.88 -2.57
C PRO A 222 10.30 -15.14 -1.06
N ILE A 223 11.26 -14.67 -0.25
CA ILE A 223 11.23 -14.86 1.20
C ILE A 223 10.08 -14.05 1.83
N TYR A 224 9.85 -12.80 1.40
CA TYR A 224 8.73 -12.02 1.93
C TYR A 224 7.38 -12.59 1.53
N ILE A 225 7.24 -13.14 0.32
CA ILE A 225 6.02 -13.84 -0.11
C ILE A 225 5.78 -15.07 0.78
N ALA A 226 6.81 -15.88 1.01
CA ALA A 226 6.73 -17.03 1.90
C ALA A 226 6.34 -16.64 3.34
N MET A 227 6.91 -15.55 3.87
CA MET A 227 6.53 -15.00 5.18
C MET A 227 5.07 -14.55 5.21
N ALA A 228 4.60 -13.86 4.16
CA ALA A 228 3.21 -13.41 4.06
C ALA A 228 2.23 -14.60 4.03
N PHE A 229 2.54 -15.65 3.27
CA PHE A 229 1.76 -16.89 3.27
C PHE A 229 1.76 -17.55 4.66
N ASN A 230 2.90 -17.59 5.34
CA ASN A 230 2.95 -18.15 6.69
C ASN A 230 2.10 -17.34 7.68
N HIS A 231 2.15 -16.00 7.62
CA HIS A 231 1.30 -15.15 8.46
C HIS A 231 -0.18 -15.45 8.26
N ILE A 232 -0.60 -15.60 7.00
CA ILE A 232 -1.99 -15.93 6.67
C ILE A 232 -2.33 -17.34 7.17
N ASN A 233 -1.43 -18.31 7.01
CA ASN A 233 -1.61 -19.66 7.52
C ASN A 233 -1.79 -19.67 9.04
N GLU A 234 -0.93 -18.98 9.79
CA GLU A 234 -1.04 -18.87 11.26
C GLU A 234 -2.39 -18.27 11.68
N TRP A 235 -2.89 -17.28 10.94
CA TRP A 235 -4.19 -16.65 11.21
C TRP A 235 -5.36 -17.59 10.93
N VAL A 236 -5.35 -18.23 9.76
CA VAL A 236 -6.51 -19.01 9.27
C VAL A 236 -6.62 -20.37 9.99
N THR A 237 -5.50 -21.01 10.26
CA THR A 237 -5.46 -22.36 10.85
C THR A 237 -5.33 -22.35 12.37
N GLY A 238 -4.81 -21.26 12.95
CA GLY A 238 -4.39 -21.22 14.34
C GLY A 238 -3.12 -22.03 14.62
N GLU A 239 -2.53 -22.69 13.62
CA GLU A 239 -1.25 -23.40 13.73
C GLU A 239 -0.12 -22.37 13.78
N ARG A 240 0.47 -22.23 14.95
CA ARG A 240 1.38 -21.14 15.30
C ARG A 240 2.81 -21.63 15.40
N GLU A 241 3.74 -20.94 14.74
CA GLU A 241 5.17 -21.27 14.85
C GLU A 241 5.76 -20.77 16.17
N ASN A 242 5.28 -19.64 16.69
CA ASN A 242 5.71 -19.15 18.00
C ASN A 242 5.00 -19.91 19.13
N PRO A 243 5.72 -20.53 20.08
CA PRO A 243 5.09 -21.18 21.23
C PRO A 243 4.49 -20.21 22.25
N ASP A 244 4.82 -18.91 22.20
CA ASP A 244 4.27 -17.89 23.09
C ASP A 244 2.94 -17.33 22.55
N SER A 245 1.84 -17.97 22.97
CA SER A 245 0.46 -17.57 22.65
C SER A 245 0.13 -16.08 22.88
N THR A 246 0.87 -15.37 23.73
CA THR A 246 0.65 -13.94 24.04
C THR A 246 1.20 -12.99 22.99
N ARG A 247 2.07 -13.49 22.10
CA ARG A 247 2.70 -12.69 21.03
C ARG A 247 2.00 -12.83 19.68
N HIS A 248 0.97 -13.65 19.58
CA HIS A 248 0.17 -13.76 18.37
C HIS A 248 -0.74 -12.57 18.26
N ARG A 249 -0.57 -11.83 17.18
CA ARG A 249 -1.37 -10.67 16.90
C ARG A 249 -1.98 -10.84 15.53
N PHE A 250 -3.30 -10.99 15.53
CA PHE A 250 -4.09 -10.79 14.33
C PHE A 250 -5.05 -9.64 14.55
N ALA A 251 -4.91 -8.63 13.69
CA ALA A 251 -5.85 -7.52 13.58
C ALA A 251 -6.28 -7.45 12.11
N PRO A 252 -7.57 -7.29 11.79
CA PRO A 252 -8.05 -7.29 10.40
C PRO A 252 -7.34 -6.30 9.47
N PHE A 253 -6.90 -5.15 9.98
CA PHE A 253 -6.12 -4.22 9.16
C PHE A 253 -4.76 -4.78 8.74
N MET A 254 -4.16 -5.69 9.51
CA MET A 254 -2.93 -6.39 9.12
C MET A 254 -3.20 -7.33 7.94
N ALA A 255 -4.35 -8.02 7.92
CA ALA A 255 -4.78 -8.79 6.74
C ALA A 255 -4.85 -7.88 5.51
N GLY A 256 -5.44 -6.70 5.66
CA GLY A 256 -5.55 -5.69 4.62
C GLY A 256 -4.19 -5.28 4.04
N LEU A 257 -3.22 -4.92 4.89
CA LEU A 257 -1.87 -4.54 4.46
C LEU A 257 -1.12 -5.69 3.77
N THR A 258 -1.23 -6.91 4.30
CA THR A 258 -0.62 -8.10 3.70
C THR A 258 -1.26 -8.44 2.36
N SER A 259 -2.57 -8.26 2.25
CA SER A 259 -3.31 -8.43 0.99
C SER A 259 -2.87 -7.42 -0.04
N GLU A 260 -2.77 -6.13 0.31
CA GLU A 260 -2.26 -5.09 -0.58
C GLU A 260 -0.87 -5.45 -1.12
N ALA A 261 0.07 -5.87 -0.27
CA ALA A 261 1.41 -6.21 -0.71
C ALA A 261 1.47 -7.42 -1.66
N LEU A 262 0.64 -8.44 -1.41
CA LEU A 262 0.54 -9.62 -2.28
C LEU A 262 -0.17 -9.30 -3.60
N ILE A 263 -1.23 -8.48 -3.57
CA ILE A 263 -1.96 -8.01 -4.75
C ILE A 263 -1.05 -7.12 -5.60
N ASP A 264 -0.31 -6.18 -5.01
CA ASP A 264 0.66 -5.33 -5.71
C ASP A 264 1.68 -6.17 -6.48
N TYR A 265 2.19 -7.24 -5.86
CA TYR A 265 3.09 -8.19 -6.52
C TYR A 265 2.38 -8.95 -7.64
N TYR A 266 1.19 -9.50 -7.38
CA TYR A 266 0.42 -10.25 -8.37
C TYR A 266 0.10 -9.41 -9.61
N GLU A 267 -0.46 -8.21 -9.42
CA GLU A 267 -0.81 -7.28 -10.49
C GLU A 267 0.46 -6.82 -11.23
N TRP A 268 1.58 -6.62 -10.53
CA TRP A 268 2.84 -6.30 -11.19
C TRP A 268 3.33 -7.43 -12.11
N GLU A 269 3.25 -8.69 -11.68
CA GLU A 269 3.60 -9.84 -12.53
C GLU A 269 2.68 -9.92 -13.76
N VAL A 270 1.38 -9.66 -13.59
CA VAL A 270 0.42 -9.57 -14.71
C VAL A 270 0.79 -8.45 -15.68
N GLU A 271 1.08 -7.25 -15.18
CA GLU A 271 1.47 -6.08 -15.97
C GLU A 271 2.77 -6.32 -16.77
N GLN A 272 3.71 -7.10 -16.24
CA GLN A 272 4.93 -7.50 -16.93
C GLN A 272 4.73 -8.65 -17.94
N GLY A 273 3.53 -9.21 -18.04
CA GLY A 273 3.25 -10.38 -18.86
C GLY A 273 3.94 -11.65 -18.34
N HIS A 274 4.32 -11.67 -17.07
CA HIS A 274 4.81 -12.87 -16.38
C HIS A 274 3.63 -13.78 -16.01
N ASN A 275 3.94 -15.00 -15.58
CA ASN A 275 2.94 -15.89 -15.00
C ASN A 275 2.84 -15.62 -13.49
N PRO A 276 1.79 -14.92 -13.01
CA PRO A 276 1.68 -14.61 -11.59
C PRO A 276 1.44 -15.88 -10.76
N ASP A 277 1.80 -15.84 -9.47
CA ASP A 277 1.55 -16.94 -8.56
C ASP A 277 0.05 -17.03 -8.23
N ASN A 278 -0.63 -18.00 -8.86
CA ASN A 278 -2.06 -18.23 -8.68
C ASN A 278 -2.44 -18.73 -7.27
N THR A 279 -1.47 -19.08 -6.41
CA THR A 279 -1.76 -19.37 -5.00
C THR A 279 -2.12 -18.11 -4.20
N ILE A 280 -1.73 -16.92 -4.69
CA ILE A 280 -2.07 -15.63 -4.06
C ILE A 280 -3.59 -15.43 -4.01
N PRO A 281 -4.33 -15.46 -5.15
CA PRO A 281 -5.78 -15.36 -5.12
C PRO A 281 -6.47 -16.35 -4.17
N ASP A 282 -6.04 -17.61 -4.15
CA ASP A 282 -6.64 -18.65 -3.30
C ASP A 282 -6.37 -18.44 -1.80
N THR A 283 -5.17 -17.95 -1.47
CA THR A 283 -4.77 -17.66 -0.08
C THR A 283 -5.52 -16.44 0.45
N LEU A 284 -5.66 -15.40 -0.37
CA LEU A 284 -6.41 -14.19 -0.02
C LEU A 284 -7.91 -14.46 0.12
N ARG A 285 -8.44 -15.38 -0.69
CA ARG A 285 -9.81 -15.87 -0.56
C ARG A 285 -10.06 -16.52 0.81
N GLN A 286 -9.20 -17.45 1.22
CA GLN A 286 -9.26 -18.11 2.52
C GLN A 286 -9.18 -17.10 3.68
N LEU A 287 -8.30 -16.11 3.57
CA LEU A 287 -8.17 -15.04 4.57
C LEU A 287 -9.45 -14.20 4.68
N ALA A 288 -10.02 -13.77 3.55
CA ALA A 288 -11.27 -13.01 3.53
C ALA A 288 -12.43 -13.80 4.17
N ASP A 289 -12.57 -15.08 3.81
CA ASP A 289 -13.60 -15.95 4.36
C ASP A 289 -13.39 -16.21 5.86
N TYR A 290 -12.15 -16.38 6.33
CA TYR A 290 -11.84 -16.51 7.75
C TYR A 290 -12.27 -15.27 8.54
N MET A 291 -11.92 -14.06 8.06
CA MET A 291 -12.28 -12.80 8.72
C MET A 291 -13.80 -12.58 8.81
N TRP A 292 -14.54 -13.08 7.82
CA TRP A 292 -16.00 -12.96 7.78
C TRP A 292 -16.70 -14.00 8.66
N THR A 293 -16.14 -15.21 8.78
CA THR A 293 -16.78 -16.35 9.44
C THR A 293 -16.85 -16.16 10.96
N ALA A 294 -18.02 -16.43 11.55
CA ALA A 294 -18.19 -16.48 13.00
C ALA A 294 -17.63 -17.77 13.60
N THR A 295 -17.04 -17.70 14.79
CA THR A 295 -16.67 -18.91 15.54
C THR A 295 -17.92 -19.70 15.96
N VAL A 296 -17.92 -20.99 15.67
CA VAL A 296 -18.93 -21.95 16.14
C VAL A 296 -18.22 -22.92 17.10
N PHE A 297 -18.71 -23.03 18.33
CA PHE A 297 -18.19 -24.01 19.30
C PHE A 297 -19.35 -24.88 19.79
N ASP A 298 -19.21 -26.20 19.65
CA ASP A 298 -20.21 -27.21 20.03
C ASP A 298 -21.62 -26.98 19.43
N GLY A 299 -21.68 -26.65 18.14
CA GLY A 299 -22.94 -26.39 17.43
C GLY A 299 -23.64 -25.08 17.81
N VAL A 300 -23.06 -24.28 18.71
CA VAL A 300 -23.54 -22.95 19.09
C VAL A 300 -22.66 -21.89 18.44
N ASN A 301 -23.28 -20.98 17.67
CA ASN A 301 -22.60 -19.80 17.16
C ASN A 301 -22.21 -18.93 18.36
N GLN A 302 -20.90 -18.81 18.63
CA GLN A 302 -20.39 -18.03 19.76
C GLN A 302 -20.44 -16.52 19.47
N GLY A 303 -20.88 -16.11 18.27
CA GLY A 303 -21.06 -14.71 17.88
C GLY A 303 -19.76 -13.93 17.73
N LYS A 304 -18.59 -14.58 17.79
CA LYS A 304 -17.29 -13.92 17.61
C LYS A 304 -16.83 -14.10 16.17
N SER A 305 -17.44 -13.36 15.25
CA SER A 305 -16.81 -13.00 13.98
C SER A 305 -15.92 -11.77 14.21
N MET A 306 -14.91 -11.58 13.35
CA MET A 306 -14.14 -10.34 13.38
C MET A 306 -14.98 -9.18 12.84
N TRP A 307 -15.87 -9.45 11.88
CA TRP A 307 -16.88 -8.50 11.42
C TRP A 307 -18.06 -8.40 12.40
N VAL A 308 -18.51 -7.18 12.71
CA VAL A 308 -19.74 -6.92 13.47
C VAL A 308 -20.67 -6.07 12.60
N ALA A 309 -21.83 -6.62 12.27
CA ALA A 309 -22.89 -5.89 11.59
C ALA A 309 -23.65 -4.99 12.57
N ASP A 310 -24.16 -3.86 12.07
CA ASP A 310 -24.91 -2.86 12.84
C ASP A 310 -24.24 -2.54 14.18
N ILE A 311 -23.12 -1.81 14.14
CA ILE A 311 -22.45 -1.38 15.37
C ILE A 311 -23.34 -0.36 16.11
N GLY A 312 -23.10 -0.16 17.40
CA GLY A 312 -23.73 0.88 18.20
C GLY A 312 -22.74 1.94 18.67
N GLY A 313 -23.28 2.95 19.37
CA GLY A 313 -22.51 4.07 19.93
C GLY A 313 -22.54 5.34 19.08
N THR A 314 -22.46 6.50 19.74
CA THR A 314 -22.49 7.84 19.10
C THR A 314 -21.09 8.48 19.06
N GLY A 315 -20.09 7.72 18.63
CA GLY A 315 -18.68 8.09 18.66
C GLY A 315 -17.85 7.18 19.58
N TYR A 316 -16.52 7.22 19.44
CA TYR A 316 -15.62 6.31 20.14
C TYR A 316 -15.83 6.31 21.67
N PRO A 317 -15.90 5.14 22.33
CA PRO A 317 -15.76 3.79 21.76
C PRO A 317 -17.07 3.29 21.11
N TYR A 318 -16.92 2.62 19.96
CA TYR A 318 -18.01 1.88 19.31
C TYR A 318 -18.30 0.57 20.06
N ASN A 319 -19.54 0.07 19.97
CA ASN A 319 -19.97 -1.18 20.62
C ASN A 319 -20.78 -2.08 19.69
N ASP A 320 -21.12 -3.29 20.12
CA ASP A 320 -21.90 -4.28 19.36
C ASP A 320 -23.40 -4.29 19.72
N GLN A 321 -23.93 -3.17 20.23
CA GLN A 321 -25.32 -3.06 20.70
C GLN A 321 -26.32 -2.59 19.64
N GLY A 322 -25.93 -2.52 18.35
CA GLY A 322 -26.85 -2.07 17.30
C GLY A 322 -27.08 -0.57 17.23
N GLY A 323 -27.77 -0.14 16.18
CA GLY A 323 -28.42 1.17 16.10
C GLY A 323 -27.71 2.19 15.21
N THR A 324 -26.71 1.79 14.42
CA THR A 324 -26.05 2.68 13.45
C THR A 324 -26.40 2.39 12.00
N GLY A 325 -26.91 1.19 11.72
CA GLY A 325 -27.19 0.67 10.38
C GLY A 325 -25.95 0.21 9.60
N VAL A 326 -24.74 0.30 10.17
CA VAL A 326 -23.48 0.02 9.46
C VAL A 326 -22.57 -0.88 10.28
N GLY A 327 -21.63 -1.59 9.65
CA GLY A 327 -20.74 -2.53 10.34
C GLY A 327 -19.28 -2.08 10.50
N ALA A 328 -18.52 -2.80 11.32
CA ALA A 328 -17.07 -2.63 11.44
C ALA A 328 -16.36 -3.91 11.84
N PHE A 329 -15.08 -4.00 11.48
CA PHE A 329 -14.20 -5.00 12.04
C PHE A 329 -13.79 -4.66 13.48
N ARG A 330 -13.70 -5.69 14.33
CA ARG A 330 -12.99 -5.63 15.61
C ARG A 330 -11.50 -5.43 15.36
N TYR A 331 -10.81 -4.75 16.28
CA TYR A 331 -9.37 -4.55 16.19
C TYR A 331 -8.56 -5.84 16.41
N GLU A 332 -9.17 -6.86 17.00
CA GLU A 332 -8.51 -8.07 17.46
C GLU A 332 -9.16 -9.34 16.87
N ASP A 333 -8.40 -10.42 16.93
CA ASP A 333 -8.83 -11.76 16.52
C ASP A 333 -10.01 -12.29 17.32
N ARG A 334 -10.79 -13.16 16.68
CA ARG A 334 -11.91 -13.87 17.27
C ARG A 334 -11.49 -14.91 18.32
N GLU A 335 -10.27 -15.44 18.21
CA GLU A 335 -9.76 -16.51 19.09
C GLU A 335 -8.96 -15.99 20.30
N ASN A 336 -8.31 -14.83 20.20
CA ASN A 336 -7.49 -14.26 21.29
C ASN A 336 -7.67 -12.74 21.43
N PRO A 337 -8.85 -12.27 21.91
CA PRO A 337 -9.03 -10.86 22.23
C PRO A 337 -8.18 -10.50 23.47
N ILE A 338 -7.18 -9.63 23.30
CA ILE A 338 -6.41 -9.02 24.40
C ILE A 338 -7.35 -8.19 25.31
N SER A 339 -8.44 -7.69 24.74
CA SER A 339 -9.52 -6.93 25.38
C SER A 339 -10.55 -7.75 26.19
N ALA A 340 -10.32 -9.05 26.41
CA ALA A 340 -11.20 -9.90 27.23
C ALA A 340 -11.35 -9.45 28.71
N ILE A 341 -10.67 -8.37 29.12
CA ILE A 341 -10.75 -7.79 30.46
C ILE A 341 -11.84 -6.70 30.58
N ASP A 342 -12.38 -6.14 29.49
CA ASP A 342 -13.45 -5.12 29.58
C ASP A 342 -14.64 -5.25 28.59
N GLY A 343 -14.65 -6.26 27.71
CA GLY A 343 -15.75 -6.48 26.78
C GLY A 343 -15.78 -5.51 25.59
N THR A 344 -14.77 -4.66 25.42
CA THR A 344 -14.59 -3.75 24.29
C THR A 344 -13.45 -4.25 23.40
N ALA A 345 -13.68 -5.33 22.64
CA ALA A 345 -12.86 -5.55 21.44
C ALA A 345 -13.15 -4.39 20.50
N LEU A 346 -12.26 -3.38 20.56
CA LEU A 346 -12.47 -2.04 19.98
C LEU A 346 -12.87 -2.20 18.51
N LEU A 347 -14.12 -1.86 18.20
CA LEU A 347 -14.58 -1.78 16.83
C LEU A 347 -13.88 -0.60 16.17
N SER A 348 -13.32 -0.86 14.99
CA SER A 348 -12.44 0.07 14.29
C SER A 348 -12.92 0.33 12.86
N PRO A 349 -14.07 1.02 12.68
CA PRO A 349 -14.53 1.39 11.34
C PRO A 349 -13.50 2.22 10.58
N GLU A 350 -12.61 2.95 11.27
CA GLU A 350 -11.51 3.68 10.65
C GLU A 350 -10.53 2.80 9.87
N LEU A 351 -10.49 1.49 10.15
CA LEU A 351 -9.63 0.52 9.49
C LEU A 351 -10.32 -0.21 8.33
N ASN A 352 -11.64 -0.07 8.17
CA ASN A 352 -12.40 -0.78 7.14
C ASN A 352 -11.84 -0.52 5.72
N MET A 353 -11.40 0.70 5.43
CA MET A 353 -10.86 1.06 4.12
C MET A 353 -9.47 0.50 3.82
N LEU A 354 -8.80 -0.08 4.81
CA LEU A 354 -7.61 -0.92 4.56
C LEU A 354 -7.99 -2.36 4.20
N ILE A 355 -9.27 -2.73 4.24
CA ILE A 355 -9.72 -4.12 4.06
C ILE A 355 -10.67 -4.23 2.86
N ALA A 356 -11.55 -3.25 2.65
CA ALA A 356 -12.51 -3.28 1.54
C ALA A 356 -11.87 -3.62 0.17
N PRO A 357 -10.72 -3.04 -0.24
CA PRO A 357 -10.12 -3.33 -1.54
C PRO A 357 -9.80 -4.81 -1.80
N LEU A 358 -9.43 -5.59 -0.76
CA LEU A 358 -9.27 -7.05 -0.89
C LEU A 358 -10.53 -7.71 -1.45
N TYR A 359 -11.70 -7.32 -0.96
CA TYR A 359 -12.98 -7.90 -1.36
C TYR A 359 -13.35 -7.52 -2.79
N ALA A 360 -13.12 -6.26 -3.19
CA ALA A 360 -13.31 -5.84 -4.58
C ALA A 360 -12.35 -6.58 -5.54
N TRP A 361 -11.10 -6.78 -5.13
CA TRP A 361 -10.13 -7.55 -5.92
C TRP A 361 -10.53 -9.02 -6.07
N LEU A 362 -11.02 -9.66 -5.00
CA LEU A 362 -11.54 -11.04 -5.08
C LEU A 362 -12.78 -11.13 -5.97
N PHE A 363 -13.68 -10.15 -5.93
CA PHE A 363 -14.80 -10.06 -6.87
C PHE A 363 -14.33 -9.92 -8.31
N LYS A 364 -13.40 -8.99 -8.58
CA LYS A 364 -12.75 -8.86 -9.91
C LYS A 364 -12.19 -10.19 -10.39
N HIS A 365 -11.51 -10.93 -9.51
CA HIS A 365 -10.83 -12.17 -9.88
C HIS A 365 -11.78 -13.36 -10.10
N TYR A 366 -12.79 -13.55 -9.23
CA TYR A 366 -13.63 -14.75 -9.22
C TYR A 366 -15.05 -14.55 -9.74
N GLY A 367 -15.56 -13.32 -9.78
CA GLY A 367 -16.96 -13.02 -10.12
C GLY A 367 -17.98 -13.44 -9.06
N ASP A 368 -17.53 -13.90 -7.88
CA ASP A 368 -18.42 -14.26 -6.78
C ASP A 368 -18.96 -12.99 -6.11
N VAL A 369 -20.25 -12.74 -6.32
CA VAL A 369 -20.98 -11.56 -5.80
C VAL A 369 -20.94 -11.46 -4.28
N THR A 370 -20.70 -12.56 -3.57
CA THR A 370 -20.52 -12.56 -2.11
C THR A 370 -19.39 -11.61 -1.71
N TYR A 371 -18.30 -11.56 -2.46
CA TYR A 371 -17.18 -10.68 -2.12
C TYR A 371 -17.55 -9.21 -2.29
N ILE A 372 -18.32 -8.85 -3.32
CA ILE A 372 -18.71 -7.44 -3.47
C ILE A 372 -19.79 -7.01 -2.47
N GLU A 373 -20.74 -7.87 -2.14
CA GLU A 373 -21.73 -7.61 -1.08
C GLU A 373 -21.04 -7.35 0.27
N ARG A 374 -20.04 -8.18 0.61
CA ARG A 374 -19.23 -8.01 1.83
C ARG A 374 -18.36 -6.76 1.76
N GLY A 375 -17.73 -6.51 0.61
CA GLY A 375 -16.95 -5.29 0.35
C GLY A 375 -17.77 -4.02 0.57
N ASP A 376 -19.00 -3.99 0.06
CA ASP A 376 -19.87 -2.82 0.12
C ASP A 376 -20.30 -2.53 1.57
N LEU A 377 -20.51 -3.57 2.40
CA LEU A 377 -20.75 -3.42 3.84
C LEU A 377 -19.54 -2.85 4.58
N ILE A 378 -18.33 -3.32 4.25
CA ILE A 378 -17.08 -2.82 4.85
C ILE A 378 -16.88 -1.35 4.48
N TRP A 379 -17.03 -1.04 3.19
CA TRP A 379 -16.95 0.31 2.64
C TRP A 379 -17.95 1.25 3.34
N GLU A 380 -19.22 0.86 3.43
CA GLU A 380 -20.27 1.66 4.05
C GLU A 380 -19.90 2.05 5.49
N GLY A 381 -19.44 1.08 6.29
CA GLY A 381 -18.97 1.33 7.65
C GLY A 381 -17.80 2.31 7.72
N GLY A 382 -16.84 2.18 6.80
CA GLY A 382 -15.69 3.07 6.71
C GLY A 382 -16.09 4.50 6.31
N ALA A 383 -16.96 4.66 5.32
CA ALA A 383 -17.43 5.95 4.83
C ALA A 383 -18.33 6.67 5.86
N ALA A 384 -19.18 5.91 6.55
CA ALA A 384 -20.12 6.44 7.53
C ALA A 384 -19.46 6.88 8.84
N ARG A 385 -18.49 6.11 9.34
CA ARG A 385 -18.05 6.17 10.76
C ARG A 385 -16.60 6.58 10.97
N THR A 386 -15.81 6.71 9.92
CA THR A 386 -14.44 7.21 10.08
C THR A 386 -14.43 8.71 10.31
N ASN A 387 -13.90 9.16 11.45
CA ASN A 387 -13.66 10.58 11.68
C ASN A 387 -12.35 11.02 11.00
N VAL A 388 -12.38 11.14 9.67
CA VAL A 388 -11.22 11.55 8.86
C VAL A 388 -10.78 13.00 9.11
N GLY A 389 -11.59 13.79 9.81
CA GLY A 389 -11.24 15.13 10.28
C GLY A 389 -10.52 15.18 11.63
N TRP A 390 -10.34 14.03 12.31
CA TRP A 390 -9.71 13.98 13.62
C TRP A 390 -8.20 14.20 13.58
N ASN A 391 -7.50 13.52 12.66
CA ASN A 391 -6.07 13.73 12.40
C ASN A 391 -5.69 13.20 11.01
N THR A 392 -4.53 13.62 10.51
CA THR A 392 -4.02 13.23 9.20
C THR A 392 -3.74 11.73 9.08
N LYS A 393 -3.33 11.05 10.16
CA LYS A 393 -3.13 9.58 10.12
C LYS A 393 -4.44 8.87 9.79
N THR A 394 -5.54 9.21 10.45
CA THR A 394 -6.86 8.62 10.20
C THR A 394 -7.34 8.94 8.79
N PHE A 395 -7.10 10.16 8.30
CA PHE A 395 -7.37 10.53 6.91
C PHE A 395 -6.58 9.65 5.93
N ASN A 396 -5.25 9.61 6.03
CA ASN A 396 -4.41 8.84 5.11
C ASN A 396 -4.73 7.34 5.16
N GLN A 397 -4.99 6.80 6.36
CA GLN A 397 -5.40 5.41 6.55
C GLN A 397 -6.67 5.07 5.75
N ASN A 398 -7.62 6.01 5.68
CA ASN A 398 -8.89 5.80 5.01
C ASN A 398 -8.75 5.87 3.48
N TYR A 399 -7.90 6.76 2.97
CA TYR A 399 -7.80 7.02 1.53
C TYR A 399 -6.61 6.38 0.82
N ARG A 400 -5.65 5.77 1.54
CA ARG A 400 -4.47 5.21 0.87
C ARG A 400 -4.79 4.08 -0.11
N TRP A 401 -5.78 3.24 0.20
CA TRP A 401 -6.12 2.07 -0.62
C TRP A 401 -7.58 2.06 -1.11
N SER A 402 -8.42 3.00 -0.65
CA SER A 402 -9.85 3.00 -1.00
C SER A 402 -10.13 3.26 -2.49
N PHE A 403 -9.23 3.94 -3.21
CA PHE A 403 -9.40 4.15 -4.65
C PHE A 403 -9.41 2.83 -5.43
N ASP A 404 -8.57 1.87 -5.01
CA ASP A 404 -8.50 0.55 -5.63
C ASP A 404 -9.76 -0.28 -5.39
N TYR A 405 -10.48 -0.04 -4.29
CA TYR A 405 -11.80 -0.63 -4.08
C TYR A 405 -12.75 -0.25 -5.22
N ILE A 406 -12.84 1.05 -5.54
CA ILE A 406 -13.75 1.54 -6.57
C ILE A 406 -13.30 0.99 -7.94
N LYS A 407 -12.00 1.04 -8.23
CA LYS A 407 -11.39 0.48 -9.45
C LYS A 407 -11.78 -0.98 -9.65
N TRP A 408 -11.40 -1.84 -8.73
CA TRP A 408 -11.56 -3.29 -8.88
C TRP A 408 -13.02 -3.72 -8.79
N ARG A 409 -13.85 -2.97 -8.06
CA ARG A 409 -15.30 -3.18 -8.05
C ARG A 409 -15.88 -2.99 -9.45
N ASN A 410 -15.52 -1.90 -10.12
CA ASN A 410 -15.99 -1.62 -11.48
C ASN A 410 -15.43 -2.62 -12.50
N GLU A 411 -14.12 -2.89 -12.47
CA GLU A 411 -13.49 -3.92 -13.31
C GLU A 411 -14.17 -5.29 -13.13
N GLY A 412 -14.57 -5.65 -11.90
CA GLY A 412 -15.31 -6.88 -11.64
C GLY A 412 -16.68 -6.90 -12.32
N TYR A 413 -17.44 -5.82 -12.27
CA TYR A 413 -18.72 -5.75 -12.98
C TYR A 413 -18.53 -5.79 -14.50
N GLU A 414 -17.51 -5.11 -15.04
CA GLU A 414 -17.21 -5.17 -16.48
C GLU A 414 -16.83 -6.59 -16.93
N ASN A 415 -15.99 -7.27 -16.15
CA ASN A 415 -15.51 -8.61 -16.45
C ASN A 415 -16.62 -9.68 -16.35
N HIS A 416 -17.57 -9.51 -15.42
CA HIS A 416 -18.52 -10.58 -15.09
C HIS A 416 -19.97 -10.30 -15.52
N ASN A 417 -20.40 -9.04 -15.68
CA ASN A 417 -21.74 -8.72 -16.22
C ASN A 417 -21.81 -8.72 -17.75
N SER A 418 -20.67 -8.69 -18.45
CA SER A 418 -20.62 -8.78 -19.92
C SER A 418 -21.08 -10.14 -20.48
N ASN A 419 -21.23 -11.16 -19.61
CA ASN A 419 -21.77 -12.48 -19.97
C ASN A 419 -23.30 -12.53 -20.09
N ASP A 420 -24.04 -11.56 -19.55
CA ASP A 420 -25.50 -11.49 -19.68
C ASP A 420 -25.98 -10.80 -20.97
N LEU A 421 -25.07 -10.20 -21.75
CA LEU A 421 -25.39 -9.53 -23.02
C LEU A 421 -25.27 -10.43 -24.26
N ILE A 422 -24.90 -11.70 -24.12
CA ILE A 422 -24.78 -12.65 -25.26
C ILE A 422 -26.10 -13.39 -25.56
N PHE A 423 -27.16 -13.24 -24.76
CA PHE A 423 -28.45 -13.94 -24.97
C PHE A 423 -29.58 -13.11 -25.60
N ILE A 424 -29.32 -11.89 -26.07
CA ILE A 424 -30.33 -11.08 -26.80
C ILE A 424 -29.74 -10.63 -28.13
N ASN A 425 -29.61 -11.54 -29.09
CA ASN A 425 -29.65 -11.28 -30.54
C ASN A 425 -29.56 -12.59 -31.33
N GLY A 426 -30.52 -13.48 -31.13
CA GLY A 426 -30.53 -14.79 -31.74
C GLY A 426 -31.92 -15.33 -32.05
N PHE A 427 -32.83 -14.50 -32.57
CA PHE A 427 -34.01 -14.94 -33.34
C PHE A 427 -34.47 -13.81 -34.28
N GLU A 428 -34.02 -13.86 -35.54
CA GLU A 428 -34.83 -13.50 -36.71
C GLU A 428 -34.91 -14.70 -37.64
#